data_AF-A0A1Q8RX95-F1
#
_entry.id   AF-A0A1Q8RX95-F1
#
_cell.length_a   1.000
_cell.length_b   1.000
_cell.length_c   1.000
_cell.angle_alpha   90.00
_cell.angle_beta   90.00
_cell.angle_gamma   90.00
#
_symmetry.space_group_name_H-M   'P 1'
#
loop_
_entity.id
_entity.type
_entity.pdbx_description
1 polymer ?
#
loop_
_entity_poly.entity_id
_entity_poly.type
_entity_poly.pdbx_seq_one_letter_code
_entity_poly.pdbx_strand_id
1 'polypeptide(L)'
;MGEKFIVEFGSAKDEDRETLVGKLTADGRTKVVKRFDHVIFSGVVIETENQNIDTLRALPHVGNVWPSRNEGLLTQLGGTGS
;
A
#
# COMPACT_ATOMS: atom_id res chain seq x y z
N MET A 1 -10.87 9.51 10.77
CA MET A 1 -10.46 9.73 9.35
C MET A 1 -9.04 9.23 9.28
N GLY A 2 -8.85 7.99 8.81
CA GLY A 2 -7.54 7.36 8.80
C GLY A 2 -6.60 7.97 7.79
N GLU A 3 -5.30 7.85 8.06
CA GLU A 3 -4.25 8.18 7.12
C GLU A 3 -4.17 7.11 6.04
N LYS A 4 -3.93 7.55 4.80
CA LYS A 4 -3.80 6.67 3.66
C LYS A 4 -2.34 6.50 3.29
N PHE A 5 -1.94 5.27 3.02
CA PHE A 5 -0.58 4.93 2.61
C PHE A 5 -0.61 4.03 1.39
N ILE A 6 0.32 4.27 0.47
CA ILE A 6 0.59 3.42 -0.68
C ILE A 6 1.76 2.55 -0.29
N VAL A 7 1.56 1.23 -0.24
CA VAL A 7 2.56 0.24 0.08
C VAL A 7 2.88 -0.54 -1.19
N GLU A 8 4.11 -0.42 -1.67
CA GLU A 8 4.63 -1.25 -2.75
C GLU A 8 5.02 -2.62 -2.20
N PHE A 9 4.57 -3.65 -2.89
CA PHE A 9 5.09 -4.99 -2.70
C PHE A 9 6.50 -5.05 -3.28
N GLY A 10 7.45 -5.49 -2.47
CA GLY A 10 8.79 -5.79 -2.96
C GLY A 10 8.75 -6.91 -4.00
N SER A 11 9.92 -7.32 -4.49
CA SER A 11 10.08 -8.48 -5.39
C SER A 11 9.82 -9.80 -4.63
N ALA A 12 8.59 -9.95 -4.14
CA ALA A 12 8.08 -11.05 -3.36
C ALA A 12 7.00 -11.78 -4.16
N LYS A 13 6.82 -13.07 -3.89
CA LYS A 13 5.86 -13.89 -4.64
C LYS A 13 4.43 -13.44 -4.31
N ASP A 14 3.46 -13.77 -5.16
CA ASP A 14 2.04 -13.44 -4.90
C ASP A 14 1.53 -13.95 -3.54
N GLU A 15 2.10 -15.06 -3.05
CA GLU A 15 1.81 -15.63 -1.73
C GLU A 15 2.24 -14.71 -0.57
N ASP A 16 3.34 -13.98 -0.73
CA ASP A 16 3.80 -12.98 0.24
C ASP A 16 2.91 -11.73 0.23
N ARG A 17 2.35 -11.35 -0.94
CA ARG A 17 1.46 -10.18 -1.09
C ARG A 17 0.18 -10.36 -0.30
N GLU A 18 -0.49 -11.51 -0.46
CA GLU A 18 -1.73 -11.81 0.28
C GLU A 18 -1.46 -11.96 1.78
N THR A 19 -0.32 -12.54 2.16
CA THR A 19 0.10 -12.62 3.57
C THR A 19 0.32 -11.22 4.17
N LEU A 20 0.95 -10.31 3.42
CA LEU A 20 1.17 -8.94 3.86
C LEU A 20 -0.13 -8.16 4.05
N VAL A 21 -1.05 -8.27 3.08
CA VAL A 21 -2.38 -7.67 3.18
C VAL A 21 -3.16 -8.23 4.37
N GLY A 22 -3.09 -9.54 4.58
CA GLY A 22 -3.65 -10.20 5.75
C GLY A 22 -3.11 -9.61 7.06
N LYS A 23 -1.80 -9.47 7.18
CA LYS A 23 -1.15 -8.84 8.35
C LYS A 23 -1.57 -7.38 8.55
N LEU A 24 -1.67 -6.61 7.48
CA LEU A 24 -2.10 -5.21 7.55
C LEU A 24 -3.53 -5.10 8.07
N THR A 25 -4.44 -5.93 7.57
CA THR A 25 -5.86 -5.93 7.94
C THR A 25 -6.18 -6.68 9.24
N ALA A 26 -5.24 -7.47 9.78
CA ALA A 26 -5.43 -8.27 10.99
C ALA A 26 -5.80 -7.44 12.23
N ASP A 27 -5.34 -6.19 12.28
CA ASP A 27 -5.62 -5.27 13.40
C ASP A 27 -7.06 -4.73 13.37
N GLY A 28 -7.82 -4.96 12.28
CA GLY A 28 -9.19 -4.47 12.07
C GLY A 28 -9.32 -2.95 11.89
N ARG A 29 -8.28 -2.19 12.25
CA ARG A 29 -8.14 -0.73 12.15
C ARG A 29 -7.48 -0.26 10.86
N THR A 30 -7.15 -1.19 9.99
CA THR A 30 -6.52 -0.94 8.69
C THR A 30 -7.37 -1.59 7.62
N LYS A 31 -7.71 -0.81 6.60
CA LYS A 31 -8.53 -1.26 5.47
C LYS A 31 -7.77 -1.07 4.19
N VAL A 32 -7.81 -2.08 3.32
CA VAL A 32 -7.34 -1.91 1.94
C VAL A 32 -8.37 -1.11 1.16
N VAL A 33 -7.96 0.06 0.67
CA VAL A 33 -8.77 0.96 -0.15
C VAL A 33 -8.65 0.60 -1.62
N LYS A 34 -7.45 0.26 -2.07
CA LYS A 34 -7.18 -0.05 -3.47
C LYS A 34 -6.03 -1.02 -3.60
N ARG A 35 -6.07 -1.89 -4.60
CA ARG A 35 -4.97 -2.79 -4.96
C ARG A 35 -4.47 -2.41 -6.34
N PHE A 36 -3.15 -2.42 -6.50
CA PHE A 36 -2.46 -2.23 -7.76
C PHE A 36 -1.77 -3.55 -8.11
N ASP A 37 -2.20 -4.11 -9.22
CA ASP A 37 -1.60 -5.30 -9.81
C ASP A 37 -1.18 -4.94 -11.23
N HIS A 38 0.06 -4.48 -11.37
CA HIS A 38 0.62 -4.06 -12.65
C HIS A 38 2.04 -4.61 -12.79
N VAL A 39 2.45 -4.89 -14.02
CA VAL A 39 3.75 -5.53 -14.32
C VAL A 39 4.95 -4.66 -13.92
N ILE A 40 4.73 -3.34 -13.79
CA ILE A 40 5.76 -2.34 -13.47
C ILE A 40 5.65 -1.90 -12.01
N PHE A 41 4.46 -2.02 -11.41
CA PHE A 41 4.17 -1.59 -10.05
C PHE A 41 3.10 -2.48 -9.43
N SER A 42 3.43 -3.09 -8.31
CA SER A 42 2.52 -3.94 -7.56
C SER A 42 2.46 -3.44 -6.13
N GLY A 43 1.27 -3.11 -5.64
CA GLY A 43 1.13 -2.49 -4.32
C GLY A 43 -0.32 -2.39 -3.85
N VAL A 44 -0.53 -1.82 -2.68
CA VAL A 44 -1.85 -1.58 -2.09
C VAL A 44 -1.93 -0.21 -1.45
N VAL A 45 -3.10 0.41 -1.57
CA VAL A 45 -3.46 1.58 -0.75
C VAL A 45 -4.20 1.07 0.47
N ILE A 46 -3.70 1.40 1.64
CA ILE A 46 -4.37 1.14 2.90
C ILE A 46 -4.78 2.45 3.56
N GLU A 47 -5.88 2.40 4.28
CA GLU A 47 -6.34 3.45 5.19
C GLU A 47 -6.27 2.90 6.60
N THR A 48 -5.59 3.61 7.49
CA THR A 48 -5.30 3.15 8.85
C THR A 48 -5.29 4.33 9.81
N GLU A 49 -5.75 4.09 11.03
CA GLU A 49 -5.78 5.13 12.08
C GLU A 49 -4.62 4.98 13.08
N ASN A 50 -3.81 3.92 12.97
CA ASN A 50 -2.77 3.59 13.96
C ASN A 50 -1.43 3.16 13.35
N GLN A 51 -1.33 3.01 12.03
CA GLN A 51 -0.07 2.68 11.36
C GLN A 51 0.57 3.94 10.77
N ASN A 52 1.90 3.98 10.78
CA ASN A 52 2.70 5.05 10.23
C ASN A 52 3.59 4.53 9.09
N ILE A 53 4.18 5.44 8.32
CA ILE A 53 5.05 5.07 7.20
C ILE A 53 6.23 4.18 7.63
N ASP A 54 6.82 4.46 8.80
CA ASP A 54 7.95 3.69 9.33
C ASP A 54 7.55 2.27 9.73
N THR A 55 6.36 2.08 10.31
CA THR A 55 5.88 0.72 10.67
C THR A 55 5.57 -0.11 9.44
N LEU A 56 5.03 0.52 8.39
CA LEU A 56 4.77 -0.14 7.12
C LEU A 56 6.06 -0.51 6.39
N ARG A 57 7.07 0.38 6.38
CA ARG A 57 8.39 0.10 5.78
C ARG A 57 9.19 -0.96 6.53
N ALA A 58 8.94 -1.13 7.83
CA ALA A 58 9.57 -2.16 8.64
C ALA A 58 9.01 -3.57 8.35
N LEU A 59 7.90 -3.69 7.62
CA LEU A 59 7.33 -4.99 7.28
C LEU A 59 8.22 -5.72 6.26
N PRO A 60 8.43 -7.03 6.45
CA PRO A 60 9.12 -7.83 5.45
C PRO A 60 8.30 -7.86 4.17
N HIS A 61 8.96 -7.92 3.00
CA HIS A 61 8.33 -7.91 1.68
C HIS A 61 7.64 -6.60 1.27
N VAL A 62 7.79 -5.53 2.07
CA VAL A 62 7.48 -4.17 1.62
C VAL A 62 8.69 -3.58 0.93
N GLY A 63 8.50 -3.05 -0.29
CA GLY A 63 9.52 -2.32 -1.01
C GLY A 63 9.58 -0.88 -0.51
N ASN A 64 8.72 -0.06 -1.11
CA ASN A 64 8.58 1.35 -0.77
C ASN A 64 7.20 1.65 -0.18
N VAL A 65 7.13 2.69 0.65
CA VAL A 65 5.86 3.20 1.18
C VAL A 65 5.82 4.69 0.97
N TRP A 66 4.67 5.20 0.52
CA TRP A 66 4.43 6.62 0.35
C TRP A 66 3.17 7.05 1.09
N PRO A 67 3.17 8.24 1.70
CA PRO A 67 1.95 8.81 2.23
C PRO A 67 1.04 9.21 1.06
N SER A 68 -0.21 8.78 1.10
CA SER A 68 -1.22 9.10 0.07
C SER A 68 -1.69 10.57 0.12
N ARG A 69 -1.08 11.40 0.99
CA ARG A 69 -1.43 12.82 1.19
C ARG A 69 -1.15 13.69 -0.04
N ASN A 70 -0.50 13.15 -1.08
CA ASN A 70 -0.47 13.76 -2.40
C ASN A 70 -1.63 13.23 -3.26
N GLU A 71 -2.72 13.99 -3.33
CA GLU A 71 -3.80 13.80 -4.32
C GLU A 71 -3.26 13.68 -5.77
N GLY A 72 -2.09 14.28 -6.04
CA GLY A 72 -1.39 14.18 -7.31
C GLY A 72 -0.72 12.83 -7.60
N LEU A 73 -0.25 12.09 -6.59
CA LEU A 73 0.49 10.84 -6.83
C LEU A 73 -0.46 9.67 -7.18
N LEU A 74 -1.62 9.59 -6.53
CA LEU A 74 -2.66 8.62 -6.89
C LEU A 74 -3.30 8.92 -8.24
N THR A 75 -3.44 10.21 -8.59
CA THR A 75 -3.87 10.66 -9.91
C THR A 75 -2.87 10.24 -10.98
N GLN A 76 -1.57 10.37 -10.72
CA GLN A 76 -0.52 10.04 -11.68
C GLN A 76 -0.28 8.52 -11.84
N LEU A 77 -0.54 7.71 -10.80
CA LEU A 77 -0.45 6.25 -10.88
C LEU A 77 -1.71 5.58 -11.46
N GLY A 78 -2.81 6.32 -11.66
CA GLY A 78 -4.05 5.83 -12.26
C GLY A 78 -4.48 6.54 -13.55
N GLY A 79 -3.80 7.62 -13.93
CA GLY A 79 -4.11 8.42 -15.12
C GLY A 79 -3.05 8.20 -16.19
N THR A 80 -3.40 7.39 -17.19
CA THR A 80 -2.83 7.54 -18.53
C THR A 80 -2.97 8.99 -18.96
N GLY A 81 -1.88 9.56 -19.47
CA GLY A 81 -1.82 10.96 -19.87
C GLY A 81 -2.83 11.34 -20.96
N SER A 82 -3.03 12.66 -21.00
CA SER A 82 -3.60 13.48 -22.09
C SER A 82 -5.11 13.40 -22.31
#